data_AF-A0A9N8ECU3-F1
#
_entry.id   AF-A0A9N8ECU3-F1
#
_cell.length_a   1.000
_cell.length_b   1.000
_cell.length_c   1.000
_cell.angle_alpha   90.00
_cell.angle_beta   90.00
_cell.angle_gamma   90.00
#
_symmetry.space_group_name_H-M   'P 1'
#
loop_
_entity.id
_entity.type
_entity.pdbx_description
1 polymer ?
#
loop_
_entity_poly.entity_id
_entity_poly.type
_entity_poly.pdbx_seq_one_letter_code
_entity_poly.pdbx_strand_id
1 'polypeptide(L)'
;MGGSSASDIEPFNIEKYKDDEDEEGYGEEYGEDVPLPPVDNSFRKRIRKHKITPQETMFLIGAGVAVVIVLFFAVSIGTEHLAAKDTVELFGTSYSIASTTALNRVSSGLTGTIPTLIGLLTAVTSISIGGNEFSGTIPTEVGLLSNLVSLKIQRNQFTGKLPSDVGLLTRLTDLVLNDNQIEYLPSEIGKMMALNRLYLNNNEISGNIPSEAGLLKSLINLYLQENHFREAVPTELGQLTVLNGLIMHSTKISGHVPSELGLVTTMSKLLLYDTLLSGPLPSEIGLLTGLNDMSLQDTQITGSVPDSLCANAHLSWIMVDCPPGPFAMECTCDKCKCGAPSKELPPAEAVKPASPAESESPQTAPQTVELFDVSTVSLGENKFTGTVPSQIAQWTKLTNLQLYSNWLSGSVPSSLCAVKELGNIRVDCPPDPYVVNCPCYGVCRCGHP
;
A
#
# COMPACT_ATOMS: atom_id res chain seq x y z
N MET A 1 -44.65 9.60 -5.88
CA MET A 1 -44.94 9.07 -4.52
C MET A 1 -44.85 7.56 -4.61
N GLY A 2 -43.97 6.93 -3.81
CA GLY A 2 -43.85 5.47 -3.56
C GLY A 2 -43.46 4.64 -4.79
N GLY A 3 -42.41 3.83 -4.83
CA GLY A 3 -41.76 3.03 -3.80
C GLY A 3 -41.67 1.61 -4.38
N SER A 4 -40.46 1.14 -4.72
CA SER A 4 -40.25 -0.26 -5.08
C SER A 4 -39.21 -0.87 -4.14
N SER A 5 -39.66 -1.94 -3.50
CA SER A 5 -38.98 -2.82 -2.56
C SER A 5 -37.72 -3.46 -3.12
N ALA A 6 -36.76 -3.65 -2.22
CA ALA A 6 -35.70 -4.64 -2.33
C ALA A 6 -36.27 -6.06 -2.09
N SER A 7 -35.74 -7.05 -2.79
CA SER A 7 -34.97 -8.18 -2.21
C SER A 7 -34.66 -9.23 -3.28
N ASP A 8 -33.66 -10.07 -2.96
CA ASP A 8 -33.37 -11.40 -3.52
C ASP A 8 -32.16 -11.48 -4.47
N ILE A 9 -30.96 -11.57 -3.85
CA ILE A 9 -29.82 -12.30 -4.41
C ILE A 9 -29.36 -13.29 -3.34
N GLU A 10 -29.50 -14.58 -3.63
CA GLU A 10 -28.99 -15.71 -2.85
C GLU A 10 -27.45 -15.88 -3.01
N PRO A 11 -26.78 -16.56 -2.06
CA PRO A 11 -25.32 -16.54 -1.91
C PRO A 11 -24.59 -17.45 -2.90
N PHE A 12 -23.42 -17.00 -3.38
CA PHE A 12 -22.57 -17.72 -4.33
C PHE A 12 -21.59 -18.65 -3.59
N ASN A 13 -21.57 -19.91 -3.99
CA ASN A 13 -20.80 -21.01 -3.41
C ASN A 13 -19.41 -21.11 -4.07
N ILE A 14 -18.34 -21.19 -3.27
CA ILE A 14 -16.94 -21.27 -3.74
C ILE A 14 -16.44 -22.70 -3.54
N GLU A 15 -16.74 -23.59 -4.49
CA GLU A 15 -16.04 -24.87 -4.66
C GLU A 15 -16.08 -25.28 -6.14
N LYS A 16 -15.13 -24.76 -6.92
CA LYS A 16 -14.59 -25.39 -8.14
C LYS A 16 -13.60 -24.43 -8.76
N TYR A 17 -12.31 -24.69 -8.57
CA TYR A 17 -11.27 -24.60 -9.59
C TYR A 17 -10.02 -25.20 -8.94
N LYS A 18 -9.95 -26.53 -9.06
CA LYS A 18 -8.73 -27.30 -8.92
C LYS A 18 -8.16 -27.47 -10.32
N ASP A 19 -6.85 -27.24 -10.39
CA ASP A 19 -5.84 -27.97 -11.16
C ASP A 19 -6.09 -28.13 -12.66
N ASP A 20 -5.19 -27.55 -13.45
CA ASP A 20 -4.58 -28.18 -14.64
C ASP A 20 -3.31 -27.35 -15.00
N GLU A 21 -2.18 -27.73 -14.41
CA GLU A 21 -0.86 -27.59 -15.03
C GLU A 21 -0.66 -28.80 -15.96
N ASP A 22 -0.11 -28.60 -17.16
CA ASP A 22 0.94 -29.45 -17.74
C ASP A 22 1.40 -28.98 -19.15
N GLU A 23 2.72 -28.80 -19.22
CA GLU A 23 3.70 -29.20 -20.27
C GLU A 23 3.81 -28.58 -21.69
N GLU A 24 5.01 -27.98 -21.87
CA GLU A 24 6.05 -28.20 -22.90
C GLU A 24 5.92 -27.73 -24.36
N GLY A 25 7.04 -27.16 -24.87
CA GLY A 25 7.35 -27.12 -26.30
C GLY A 25 8.49 -26.15 -26.70
N TYR A 26 9.73 -26.67 -26.78
CA TYR A 26 10.92 -26.00 -27.36
C TYR A 26 10.81 -25.75 -28.87
N GLY A 27 11.52 -24.72 -29.37
CA GLY A 27 11.85 -24.56 -30.80
C GLY A 27 12.65 -23.29 -31.13
N GLU A 28 13.94 -23.45 -31.43
CA GLU A 28 14.85 -22.44 -32.00
C GLU A 28 14.53 -22.15 -33.48
N GLU A 29 14.85 -20.96 -34.01
CA GLU A 29 15.89 -20.73 -35.05
C GLU A 29 15.87 -19.28 -35.63
N TYR A 30 17.01 -18.88 -36.19
CA TYR A 30 17.55 -17.56 -36.58
C TYR A 30 16.86 -16.80 -37.74
N GLY A 31 17.10 -15.47 -37.84
CA GLY A 31 16.84 -14.72 -39.08
C GLY A 31 17.10 -13.19 -39.06
N GLU A 32 18.36 -12.81 -39.32
CA GLU A 32 18.85 -11.67 -40.14
C GLU A 32 18.66 -10.17 -39.79
N ASP A 33 19.82 -9.49 -39.81
CA ASP A 33 20.10 -8.06 -39.76
C ASP A 33 19.49 -7.26 -40.94
N VAL A 34 18.86 -6.12 -40.63
CA VAL A 34 18.52 -5.07 -41.61
C VAL A 34 19.12 -3.72 -41.16
N PRO A 35 19.89 -3.01 -41.99
CA PRO A 35 20.57 -1.78 -41.61
C PRO A 35 19.65 -0.55 -41.60
N LEU A 36 19.79 0.29 -40.57
CA LEU A 36 19.09 1.57 -40.41
C LEU A 36 19.62 2.66 -41.38
N PRO A 37 18.76 3.55 -41.93
CA PRO A 37 19.18 4.67 -42.77
C PRO A 37 19.72 5.86 -41.94
N PRO A 38 20.49 6.77 -42.56
CA PRO A 38 21.33 7.75 -41.86
C PRO A 38 20.52 8.90 -41.21
N VAL A 39 20.96 9.28 -40.01
CA VAL A 39 20.43 10.41 -39.23
C VAL A 39 20.84 11.75 -39.85
N ASP A 40 19.86 12.53 -40.32
CA ASP A 40 20.03 13.92 -40.72
C ASP A 40 20.28 14.81 -39.49
N ASN A 41 21.47 15.43 -39.44
CA ASN A 41 21.93 16.31 -38.37
C ASN A 41 21.50 17.78 -38.52
N SER A 42 20.50 18.08 -39.35
CA SER A 42 20.00 19.44 -39.58
C SER A 42 19.22 20.05 -38.39
N PHE A 43 18.87 19.26 -37.36
CA PHE A 43 18.08 19.74 -36.21
C PHE A 43 18.90 20.42 -35.08
N ARG A 44 20.22 20.23 -35.01
CA ARG A 44 21.07 20.75 -33.91
C ARG A 44 21.50 22.22 -34.03
N LYS A 45 20.98 22.97 -35.02
CA LYS A 45 21.44 24.35 -35.29
C LYS A 45 20.41 25.46 -35.07
N ARG A 46 19.21 25.18 -34.54
CA ARG A 46 18.17 26.22 -34.35
C ARG A 46 17.74 26.54 -32.91
N ILE A 47 18.38 25.99 -31.89
CA ILE A 47 18.18 26.43 -30.49
C ILE A 47 19.36 27.28 -30.04
N ARG A 48 19.45 28.51 -30.55
CA ARG A 48 20.21 29.59 -29.89
C ARG A 48 19.46 30.91 -30.09
N LYS A 49 19.13 31.53 -28.96
CA LYS A 49 18.39 32.80 -28.74
C LYS A 49 16.87 32.63 -28.64
N HIS A 50 16.40 32.37 -27.43
CA HIS A 50 15.34 33.15 -26.80
C HIS A 50 15.69 33.25 -25.30
N LYS A 51 16.02 34.46 -24.83
CA LYS A 51 16.21 34.78 -23.41
C LYS A 51 14.84 35.17 -22.88
N ILE A 52 14.31 34.41 -21.91
CA ILE A 52 13.15 34.83 -21.11
C ILE A 52 13.70 35.66 -19.94
N THR A 53 13.19 36.89 -19.77
CA THR A 53 13.58 37.82 -18.71
C THR A 53 12.67 37.67 -17.47
N PRO A 54 13.20 37.84 -16.24
CA PRO A 54 12.49 37.55 -14.99
C PRO A 54 11.56 38.70 -14.55
N GLN A 55 10.58 39.04 -15.37
CA GLN A 55 9.53 40.02 -15.02
C GLN A 55 8.10 39.59 -15.42
N GLU A 56 7.90 38.34 -15.88
CA GLU A 56 6.58 37.77 -16.20
C GLU A 56 6.13 36.69 -15.20
N THR A 57 6.83 36.51 -14.07
CA THR A 57 6.52 35.48 -13.06
C THR A 57 5.64 35.96 -11.91
N MET A 58 5.03 37.15 -11.99
CA MET A 58 4.33 37.72 -10.84
C MET A 58 2.92 38.21 -11.17
N PHE A 59 2.06 37.33 -11.73
CA PHE A 59 0.60 37.39 -11.62
C PHE A 59 -0.07 36.10 -12.17
N LEU A 60 0.26 34.93 -11.60
CA LEU A 60 -0.44 33.65 -11.91
C LEU A 60 -0.68 32.84 -10.62
N ILE A 61 -1.28 33.48 -9.63
CA ILE A 61 -1.89 32.79 -8.49
C ILE A 61 -3.40 32.99 -8.63
N GLY A 62 -4.09 31.97 -9.15
CA GLY A 62 -5.56 31.96 -9.27
C GLY A 62 -6.06 31.37 -10.59
N ALA A 63 -6.43 30.09 -10.58
CA ALA A 63 -7.36 29.44 -11.52
C ALA A 63 -6.99 29.30 -13.03
N GLY A 64 -5.74 29.51 -13.45
CA GLY A 64 -5.38 29.53 -14.89
C GLY A 64 -4.64 28.32 -15.49
N VAL A 65 -4.31 27.26 -14.73
CA VAL A 65 -3.38 26.22 -15.21
C VAL A 65 -4.00 25.28 -16.25
N ALA A 66 -5.31 25.02 -16.20
CA ALA A 66 -5.98 24.12 -17.14
C ALA A 66 -6.00 24.65 -18.59
N VAL A 67 -6.02 25.98 -18.79
CA VAL A 67 -6.09 26.58 -20.13
C VAL A 67 -4.73 26.57 -20.85
N VAL A 68 -3.64 26.61 -20.09
CA VAL A 68 -2.28 26.67 -20.66
C VAL A 68 -1.84 25.32 -21.24
N ILE A 69 -2.26 24.20 -20.64
CA ILE A 69 -1.90 22.86 -21.16
C ILE A 69 -2.62 22.57 -22.48
N VAL A 70 -3.90 22.95 -22.62
CA VAL A 70 -4.65 22.80 -23.89
C VAL A 70 -4.00 23.61 -25.02
N LEU A 71 -3.44 24.79 -24.71
CA LEU A 71 -2.73 25.60 -25.70
C LEU A 71 -1.33 25.06 -26.03
N PHE A 72 -0.62 24.42 -25.09
CA PHE A 72 0.70 23.85 -25.36
C PHE A 72 0.66 22.65 -26.30
N PHE A 73 -0.36 21.79 -26.23
CA PHE A 73 -0.53 20.71 -27.21
C PHE A 73 -0.90 21.22 -28.61
N ALA A 74 -1.52 22.40 -28.72
CA ALA A 74 -1.82 23.02 -30.01
C ALA A 74 -0.59 23.67 -30.69
N VAL A 75 0.49 23.97 -29.95
CA VAL A 75 1.63 24.75 -30.46
C VAL A 75 2.77 23.87 -31.00
N SER A 76 2.72 22.54 -30.85
CA SER A 76 3.74 21.63 -31.40
C SER A 76 3.43 21.05 -32.79
N ILE A 77 2.32 21.45 -33.42
CA ILE A 77 2.00 21.04 -34.80
C ILE A 77 2.06 22.28 -35.68
N GLY A 78 2.98 22.26 -36.65
CA GLY A 78 3.21 23.33 -37.60
C GLY A 78 1.92 23.82 -38.25
N THR A 79 1.84 25.14 -38.40
CA THR A 79 0.69 25.88 -38.92
C THR A 79 0.44 25.57 -40.40
N GLU A 80 -0.43 24.61 -40.69
CA GLU A 80 -1.27 24.61 -41.90
C GLU A 80 -2.60 23.89 -41.58
N HIS A 81 -3.70 24.64 -41.55
CA HIS A 81 -5.06 24.11 -41.77
C HIS A 81 -5.58 22.97 -40.86
N LEU A 82 -5.31 23.00 -39.55
CA LEU A 82 -6.05 22.15 -38.61
C LEU A 82 -7.33 22.89 -38.18
N ALA A 83 -8.45 22.57 -38.83
CA ALA A 83 -9.73 22.62 -38.11
C ALA A 83 -9.49 21.88 -36.79
N ALA A 84 -9.65 22.55 -35.66
CA ALA A 84 -9.57 21.89 -34.37
C ALA A 84 -10.47 20.66 -34.47
N LYS A 85 -9.91 19.45 -34.35
CA LYS A 85 -10.74 18.26 -34.37
C LYS A 85 -11.64 18.39 -33.15
N ASP A 86 -12.93 18.65 -33.38
CA ASP A 86 -13.95 18.73 -32.33
C ASP A 86 -14.19 17.37 -31.64
N THR A 87 -13.47 16.35 -32.09
CA THR A 87 -13.53 14.99 -31.59
C THR A 87 -12.15 14.45 -31.22
N VAL A 88 -12.12 13.55 -30.26
CA VAL A 88 -10.94 12.78 -29.83
C VAL A 88 -11.25 11.30 -29.96
N GLU A 89 -10.30 10.51 -30.43
CA GLU A 89 -10.44 9.06 -30.51
C GLU A 89 -9.90 8.42 -29.23
N LEU A 90 -10.76 7.70 -28.50
CA LEU A 90 -10.41 6.93 -27.31
C LEU A 90 -11.00 5.53 -27.46
N PHE A 91 -10.24 4.48 -27.15
CA PHE A 91 -10.75 3.10 -27.14
C PHE A 91 -11.41 2.66 -28.47
N GLY A 92 -10.85 3.13 -29.60
CA GLY A 92 -11.38 2.90 -30.94
C GLY A 92 -12.72 3.60 -31.23
N THR A 93 -13.07 4.66 -30.50
CA THR A 93 -14.32 5.41 -30.67
C THR A 93 -14.06 6.91 -30.65
N SER A 94 -14.73 7.63 -31.55
CA SER A 94 -14.65 9.09 -31.63
C SER A 94 -15.65 9.74 -30.65
N TYR A 95 -15.15 10.63 -29.79
CA TYR A 95 -15.91 11.37 -28.79
C TYR A 95 -15.83 12.86 -29.06
N SER A 96 -16.95 13.57 -28.98
CA SER A 96 -16.95 15.05 -29.07
C SER A 96 -16.30 15.65 -27.82
N ILE A 97 -15.29 16.49 -28.02
CA ILE A 97 -14.57 17.15 -26.94
C ILE A 97 -15.50 18.06 -26.12
N ALA A 98 -16.39 18.78 -26.81
CA ALA A 98 -17.27 19.77 -26.20
C ALA A 98 -18.50 19.18 -25.51
N SER A 99 -19.03 18.06 -26.01
CA SER A 99 -20.36 17.56 -25.60
C SER A 99 -20.36 16.20 -24.88
N THR A 100 -19.23 15.48 -24.88
CA THR A 100 -19.15 14.20 -24.16
C THR A 100 -19.19 14.44 -22.66
N THR A 101 -20.25 13.95 -22.01
CA THR A 101 -20.45 14.06 -20.55
C THR A 101 -20.24 12.74 -19.83
N ALA A 102 -20.32 11.60 -20.53
CA ALA A 102 -20.10 10.29 -19.95
C ALA A 102 -19.32 9.38 -20.89
N LEU A 103 -18.35 8.65 -20.34
CA LEU A 103 -17.65 7.55 -21.00
C LEU A 103 -18.07 6.25 -20.33
N ASN A 104 -18.81 5.39 -21.05
CA ASN A 104 -19.20 4.08 -20.54
C ASN A 104 -18.76 2.98 -21.50
N ARG A 105 -17.73 2.23 -21.10
CA ARG A 105 -17.15 1.11 -21.83
C ARG A 105 -16.88 -0.09 -20.92
N VAL A 106 -17.80 -0.37 -20.00
CA VAL A 106 -17.69 -1.51 -19.06
C VAL A 106 -17.69 -2.83 -19.84
N SER A 107 -16.87 -3.80 -19.43
CA SER A 107 -16.86 -5.17 -19.96
C SER A 107 -16.87 -5.27 -21.48
N SER A 108 -16.01 -4.48 -22.13
CA SER A 108 -15.93 -4.33 -23.58
C SER A 108 -14.72 -5.03 -24.20
N GLY A 109 -13.94 -5.79 -23.43
CA GLY A 109 -12.71 -6.45 -23.89
C GLY A 109 -11.64 -5.45 -24.34
N LEU A 110 -11.62 -4.25 -23.76
CA LEU A 110 -10.64 -3.22 -24.10
C LEU A 110 -9.29 -3.52 -23.46
N THR A 111 -8.22 -3.30 -24.20
CA THR A 111 -6.83 -3.54 -23.79
C THR A 111 -5.99 -2.27 -23.92
N GLY A 112 -4.73 -2.32 -23.48
CA GLY A 112 -3.78 -1.21 -23.58
C GLY A 112 -3.91 -0.23 -22.41
N THR A 113 -3.44 1.01 -22.59
CA THR A 113 -3.46 2.02 -21.53
C THR A 113 -4.61 3.02 -21.70
N ILE A 114 -4.92 3.80 -20.65
CA ILE A 114 -5.77 4.98 -20.81
C ILE A 114 -4.98 6.04 -21.61
N PRO A 115 -5.46 6.49 -22.79
CA PRO A 115 -4.76 7.52 -23.56
C PRO A 115 -4.76 8.86 -22.80
N THR A 116 -3.63 9.56 -22.78
CA THR A 116 -3.48 10.89 -22.14
C THR A 116 -4.46 11.92 -22.70
N LEU A 117 -4.87 11.74 -23.97
CA LEU A 117 -5.90 12.53 -24.63
C LEU A 117 -7.26 12.54 -23.91
N ILE A 118 -7.49 11.63 -22.95
CA ILE A 118 -8.69 11.65 -22.09
C ILE A 118 -8.86 13.00 -21.38
N GLY A 119 -7.77 13.69 -21.05
CA GLY A 119 -7.79 15.00 -20.39
C GLY A 119 -8.43 16.12 -21.21
N LEU A 120 -8.65 15.92 -22.53
CA LEU A 120 -9.36 16.88 -23.37
C LEU A 120 -10.87 16.90 -23.10
N LEU A 121 -11.44 15.81 -22.58
CA LEU A 121 -12.88 15.65 -22.36
C LEU A 121 -13.37 16.35 -21.08
N THR A 122 -13.07 17.64 -20.94
CA THR A 122 -13.31 18.44 -19.72
C THR A 122 -14.79 18.58 -19.31
N ALA A 123 -15.73 18.28 -20.22
CA ALA A 123 -17.17 18.23 -19.94
C ALA A 123 -17.62 16.92 -19.27
N VAL A 124 -16.75 15.90 -19.19
CA VAL A 124 -17.11 14.59 -18.63
C VAL A 124 -17.35 14.67 -17.13
N THR A 125 -18.48 14.10 -16.73
CA THR A 125 -18.92 13.96 -15.34
C THR A 125 -18.86 12.52 -14.86
N SER A 126 -18.84 11.53 -15.77
CA SER A 126 -18.77 10.11 -15.40
C SER A 126 -17.88 9.31 -16.34
N ILE A 127 -16.93 8.58 -15.78
CA ILE A 127 -16.12 7.57 -16.48
C ILE A 127 -16.37 6.21 -15.85
N SER A 128 -16.78 5.25 -16.66
CA SER A 128 -16.99 3.86 -16.28
C SER A 128 -16.38 2.94 -17.32
N ILE A 129 -15.20 2.41 -17.02
CA ILE A 129 -14.41 1.52 -17.91
C ILE A 129 -13.99 0.23 -17.18
N GLY A 130 -14.68 -0.12 -16.09
CA GLY A 130 -14.37 -1.32 -15.32
C GLY A 130 -14.65 -2.64 -16.05
N GLY A 131 -14.00 -3.72 -15.62
CA GLY A 131 -14.18 -5.06 -16.18
C GLY A 131 -13.53 -5.23 -17.56
N ASN A 132 -12.39 -4.60 -17.81
CA ASN A 132 -11.64 -4.72 -19.06
C ASN A 132 -10.21 -5.24 -18.75
N GLU A 133 -9.32 -5.18 -19.74
CA GLU A 133 -7.92 -5.59 -19.66
C GLU A 133 -6.98 -4.39 -19.83
N PHE A 134 -7.40 -3.21 -19.33
CA PHE A 134 -6.51 -2.04 -19.35
C PHE A 134 -5.31 -2.28 -18.44
N SER A 135 -4.12 -1.93 -18.92
CA SER A 135 -2.85 -2.06 -18.21
C SER A 135 -2.11 -0.72 -18.13
N GLY A 136 -0.96 -0.71 -17.46
CA GLY A 136 -0.15 0.49 -17.25
C GLY A 136 -0.71 1.41 -16.17
N THR A 137 -0.19 2.64 -16.10
CA THR A 137 -0.54 3.59 -15.04
C THR A 137 -1.77 4.44 -15.41
N ILE A 138 -2.46 4.94 -14.40
CA ILE A 138 -3.48 5.98 -14.58
C ILE A 138 -2.76 7.29 -14.96
N PRO A 139 -3.07 7.92 -16.10
CA PRO A 139 -2.38 9.12 -16.55
C PRO A 139 -2.74 10.35 -15.70
N THR A 140 -1.80 11.27 -15.52
CA THR A 140 -2.00 12.51 -14.73
C THR A 140 -3.08 13.41 -15.34
N GLU A 141 -3.30 13.31 -16.66
CA GLU A 141 -4.34 14.04 -17.38
C GLU A 141 -5.77 13.73 -16.91
N VAL A 142 -5.98 12.62 -16.20
CA VAL A 142 -7.27 12.37 -15.51
C VAL A 142 -7.59 13.50 -14.53
N GLY A 143 -6.58 14.11 -13.90
CA GLY A 143 -6.74 15.27 -13.00
C GLY A 143 -7.25 16.54 -13.68
N LEU A 144 -7.23 16.62 -15.01
CA LEU A 144 -7.77 17.76 -15.76
C LEU A 144 -9.31 17.74 -15.85
N LEU A 145 -9.94 16.61 -15.52
CA LEU A 145 -11.39 16.40 -15.60
C LEU A 145 -12.12 16.99 -14.40
N SER A 146 -11.99 18.31 -14.19
CA SER A 146 -12.54 19.02 -13.02
C SER A 146 -14.06 18.88 -12.80
N ASN A 147 -14.81 18.47 -13.83
CA ASN A 147 -16.24 18.19 -13.75
C ASN A 147 -16.59 16.75 -13.36
N LEU A 148 -15.60 15.87 -13.21
CA LEU A 148 -15.79 14.46 -12.93
C LEU A 148 -16.41 14.26 -11.55
N VAL A 149 -17.51 13.50 -11.52
CA VAL A 149 -18.28 13.13 -10.33
C VAL A 149 -18.06 11.65 -10.02
N SER A 150 -17.92 10.80 -11.02
CA SER A 150 -17.73 9.36 -10.84
C SER A 150 -16.61 8.82 -11.71
N LEU A 151 -15.62 8.16 -11.09
CA LEU A 151 -14.54 7.44 -11.77
C LEU A 151 -14.56 5.96 -11.33
N LYS A 152 -14.95 5.09 -12.26
CA LYS A 152 -15.09 3.65 -12.05
C LYS A 152 -14.24 2.88 -13.04
N ILE A 153 -13.09 2.37 -12.57
CA ILE A 153 -12.11 1.64 -13.40
C ILE A 153 -11.75 0.27 -12.82
N GLN A 154 -12.55 -0.22 -11.87
CA GLN A 154 -12.35 -1.49 -11.20
C GLN A 154 -12.25 -2.69 -12.14
N ARG A 155 -11.62 -3.78 -11.70
CA ARG A 155 -11.46 -5.03 -12.47
C ARG A 155 -10.72 -4.76 -13.79
N ASN A 156 -9.50 -4.27 -13.68
CA ASN A 156 -8.53 -4.07 -14.76
C ASN A 156 -7.14 -4.50 -14.27
N GLN A 157 -6.08 -4.13 -14.98
CA GLN A 157 -4.69 -4.43 -14.65
C GLN A 157 -3.88 -3.13 -14.47
N PHE A 158 -4.49 -2.06 -13.93
CA PHE A 158 -3.79 -0.80 -13.71
C PHE A 158 -2.71 -0.95 -12.64
N THR A 159 -1.49 -0.52 -12.94
CA THR A 159 -0.30 -0.63 -12.09
C THR A 159 0.23 0.74 -11.63
N GLY A 160 1.25 0.72 -10.77
CA GLY A 160 1.97 1.92 -10.35
C GLY A 160 1.18 2.79 -9.37
N LYS A 161 1.57 4.06 -9.27
CA LYS A 161 1.00 5.00 -8.29
C LYS A 161 -0.32 5.59 -8.81
N LEU A 162 -1.29 5.75 -7.93
CA LEU A 162 -2.39 6.68 -8.20
C LEU A 162 -1.79 8.10 -8.28
N PRO A 163 -1.90 8.81 -9.42
CA PRO A 163 -1.23 10.12 -9.58
C PRO A 163 -1.78 11.14 -8.60
N SER A 164 -0.93 12.00 -8.04
CA SER A 164 -1.35 13.04 -7.10
C SER A 164 -2.36 14.04 -7.70
N ASP A 165 -2.35 14.18 -9.04
CA ASP A 165 -3.30 14.99 -9.79
C ASP A 165 -4.77 14.55 -9.63
N VAL A 166 -5.06 13.32 -9.18
CA VAL A 166 -6.45 12.94 -8.83
C VAL A 166 -7.03 13.83 -7.72
N GLY A 167 -6.18 14.42 -6.86
CA GLY A 167 -6.59 15.39 -5.85
C GLY A 167 -7.19 16.68 -6.42
N LEU A 168 -7.05 16.94 -7.73
CA LEU A 168 -7.70 18.06 -8.42
C LEU A 168 -9.19 17.81 -8.69
N LEU A 169 -9.64 16.55 -8.60
CA LEU A 169 -11.02 16.12 -8.85
C LEU A 169 -11.94 16.41 -7.65
N THR A 170 -12.02 17.68 -7.27
CA THR A 170 -12.74 18.15 -6.08
C THR A 170 -14.25 17.92 -6.09
N ARG A 171 -14.83 17.60 -7.26
CA ARG A 171 -16.25 17.26 -7.45
C ARG A 171 -16.54 15.75 -7.39
N LEU A 172 -15.50 14.91 -7.31
CA LEU A 172 -15.66 13.47 -7.36
C LEU A 172 -16.35 12.96 -6.10
N THR A 173 -17.42 12.19 -6.28
CA THR A 173 -18.17 11.52 -5.21
C THR A 173 -17.85 10.03 -5.13
N ASP A 174 -17.46 9.42 -6.25
CA ASP A 174 -17.20 7.98 -6.35
C ASP A 174 -15.86 7.73 -7.03
N LEU A 175 -14.90 7.18 -6.27
CA LEU A 175 -13.62 6.68 -6.76
C LEU A 175 -13.57 5.16 -6.53
N VAL A 176 -13.72 4.41 -7.61
CA VAL A 176 -13.83 2.94 -7.57
C VAL A 176 -12.69 2.34 -8.39
N LEU A 177 -11.67 1.87 -7.68
CA LEU A 177 -10.40 1.38 -8.23
C LEU A 177 -10.12 -0.09 -7.87
N ASN A 178 -11.05 -0.77 -7.19
CA ASN A 178 -10.84 -2.12 -6.69
C ASN A 178 -10.52 -3.13 -7.79
N ASP A 179 -9.88 -4.25 -7.43
CA ASP A 179 -9.46 -5.30 -8.37
C ASP A 179 -8.55 -4.73 -9.49
N ASN A 180 -7.41 -4.18 -9.08
CA ASN A 180 -6.33 -3.69 -9.94
C ASN A 180 -4.97 -4.03 -9.27
N GLN A 181 -3.87 -3.43 -9.72
CA GLN A 181 -2.51 -3.64 -9.20
C GLN A 181 -1.88 -2.29 -8.77
N ILE A 182 -2.69 -1.36 -8.25
CA ILE A 182 -2.23 -0.04 -7.83
C ILE A 182 -1.35 -0.18 -6.58
N GLU A 183 -0.20 0.50 -6.56
CA GLU A 183 0.85 0.27 -5.55
C GLU A 183 0.90 1.34 -4.45
N TYR A 184 0.36 2.54 -4.70
CA TYR A 184 0.47 3.67 -3.78
C TYR A 184 -0.76 4.60 -3.81
N LEU A 185 -1.17 5.06 -2.63
CA LEU A 185 -2.20 6.06 -2.40
C LEU A 185 -1.55 7.42 -2.03
N PRO A 186 -1.70 8.49 -2.85
CA PRO A 186 -1.14 9.81 -2.56
C PRO A 186 -1.90 10.54 -1.45
N SER A 187 -1.22 11.42 -0.70
CA SER A 187 -1.86 12.25 0.34
C SER A 187 -2.81 13.29 -0.24
N GLU A 188 -2.65 13.67 -1.52
CA GLU A 188 -3.57 14.55 -2.24
C GLU A 188 -5.00 14.02 -2.32
N ILE A 189 -5.24 12.74 -2.02
CA ILE A 189 -6.60 12.19 -1.85
C ILE A 189 -7.44 13.06 -0.90
N GLY A 190 -6.83 13.62 0.16
CA GLY A 190 -7.52 14.47 1.14
C GLY A 190 -8.10 15.78 0.57
N LYS A 191 -7.74 16.17 -0.65
CA LYS A 191 -8.31 17.34 -1.34
C LYS A 191 -9.70 17.06 -1.93
N MET A 192 -10.09 15.80 -2.07
CA MET A 192 -11.34 15.37 -2.71
C MET A 192 -12.51 15.39 -1.72
N MET A 193 -12.81 16.56 -1.15
CA MET A 193 -13.74 16.71 -0.01
C MET A 193 -15.20 16.29 -0.29
N ALA A 194 -15.59 16.18 -1.57
CA ALA A 194 -16.91 15.68 -2.00
C ALA A 194 -16.99 14.15 -2.08
N LEU A 195 -15.89 13.43 -1.82
CA LEU A 195 -15.81 11.99 -2.00
C LEU A 195 -16.68 11.27 -0.97
N ASN A 196 -17.60 10.44 -1.46
CA ASN A 196 -18.51 9.62 -0.65
C ASN A 196 -18.03 8.17 -0.58
N ARG A 197 -17.46 7.65 -1.67
CA ARG A 197 -17.01 6.26 -1.78
C ARG A 197 -15.59 6.20 -2.31
N LEU A 198 -14.72 5.57 -1.54
CA LEU A 198 -13.34 5.27 -1.91
C LEU A 198 -13.11 3.77 -1.80
N TYR A 199 -13.13 3.08 -2.94
CA TYR A 199 -12.92 1.63 -3.01
C TYR A 199 -11.56 1.34 -3.63
N LEU A 200 -10.64 0.86 -2.79
CA LEU A 200 -9.26 0.53 -3.14
C LEU A 200 -8.95 -0.95 -2.93
N ASN A 201 -9.92 -1.75 -2.47
CA ASN A 201 -9.71 -3.14 -2.12
C ASN A 201 -9.20 -3.99 -3.28
N ASN A 202 -8.50 -5.08 -2.99
CA ASN A 202 -7.88 -5.97 -4.00
C ASN A 202 -6.94 -5.17 -4.93
N ASN A 203 -5.92 -4.57 -4.35
CA ASN A 203 -4.82 -3.90 -5.05
C ASN A 203 -3.49 -4.25 -4.36
N GLU A 204 -2.39 -3.67 -4.84
CA GLU A 204 -1.05 -3.85 -4.28
C GLU A 204 -0.62 -2.65 -3.42
N ILE A 205 -1.58 -1.88 -2.87
CA ILE A 205 -1.26 -0.59 -2.25
C ILE A 205 -0.44 -0.81 -0.99
N SER A 206 0.75 -0.22 -0.97
CA SER A 206 1.69 -0.30 0.14
C SER A 206 1.89 1.06 0.82
N GLY A 207 2.54 1.06 1.97
CA GLY A 207 2.71 2.27 2.78
C GLY A 207 1.56 2.47 3.78
N ASN A 208 1.45 3.67 4.32
CA ASN A 208 0.43 4.00 5.31
C ASN A 208 -0.86 4.51 4.64
N ILE A 209 -1.95 4.49 5.40
CA ILE A 209 -3.10 5.32 5.10
C ILE A 209 -2.67 6.78 5.37
N PRO A 210 -2.76 7.72 4.40
CA PRO A 210 -2.38 9.10 4.63
C PRO A 210 -3.32 9.74 5.66
N SER A 211 -2.80 10.53 6.60
CA SER A 211 -3.62 11.22 7.60
C SER A 211 -4.58 12.22 6.96
N GLU A 212 -4.24 12.73 5.77
CA GLU A 212 -5.11 13.58 4.95
C GLU A 212 -6.40 12.88 4.53
N ALA A 213 -6.49 11.55 4.57
CA ALA A 213 -7.75 10.84 4.38
C ALA A 213 -8.83 11.27 5.41
N GLY A 214 -8.40 11.72 6.60
CA GLY A 214 -9.30 12.30 7.61
C GLY A 214 -9.95 13.62 7.20
N LEU A 215 -9.51 14.26 6.11
CA LEU A 215 -10.12 15.48 5.55
C LEU A 215 -11.36 15.20 4.69
N LEU A 216 -11.62 13.94 4.34
CA LEU A 216 -12.73 13.52 3.47
C LEU A 216 -14.07 13.52 4.21
N LYS A 217 -14.55 14.70 4.65
CA LYS A 217 -15.72 14.83 5.54
C LYS A 217 -17.04 14.30 4.98
N SER A 218 -17.13 14.05 3.68
CA SER A 218 -18.31 13.46 3.03
C SER A 218 -18.22 11.93 2.89
N LEU A 219 -17.11 11.32 3.31
CA LEU A 219 -16.83 9.91 3.04
C LEU A 219 -17.73 9.00 3.85
N ILE A 220 -18.51 8.18 3.14
CA ILE A 220 -19.45 7.20 3.70
C ILE A 220 -18.80 5.81 3.75
N ASN A 221 -18.00 5.46 2.74
CA ASN A 221 -17.38 4.15 2.65
C ASN A 221 -15.90 4.25 2.24
N LEU A 222 -15.06 3.60 3.06
CA LEU A 222 -13.62 3.48 2.85
C LEU A 222 -13.23 1.99 2.89
N TYR A 223 -12.96 1.42 1.71
CA TYR A 223 -12.63 0.00 1.55
C TYR A 223 -11.17 -0.13 1.12
N LEU A 224 -10.37 -0.73 2.00
CA LEU A 224 -8.92 -0.82 1.92
C LEU A 224 -8.41 -2.27 1.99
N GLN A 225 -9.29 -3.23 2.26
CA GLN A 225 -8.93 -4.63 2.46
C GLN A 225 -8.16 -5.22 1.28
N GLU A 226 -7.42 -6.30 1.51
CA GLU A 226 -6.70 -7.03 0.45
C GLU A 226 -5.71 -6.10 -0.27
N ASN A 227 -4.83 -5.50 0.52
CA ASN A 227 -3.75 -4.59 0.11
C ASN A 227 -2.55 -4.76 1.06
N HIS A 228 -1.43 -4.11 0.77
CA HIS A 228 -0.22 -4.10 1.61
C HIS A 228 -0.12 -2.85 2.50
N PHE A 229 -1.26 -2.24 2.88
CA PHE A 229 -1.25 -1.14 3.85
C PHE A 229 -0.54 -1.60 5.12
N ARG A 230 0.36 -0.76 5.63
CA ARG A 230 1.21 -0.97 6.81
C ARG A 230 1.12 0.26 7.71
N GLU A 231 1.80 0.20 8.85
CA GLU A 231 1.76 1.22 9.90
C GLU A 231 0.38 1.34 10.58
N ALA A 232 0.29 2.26 11.54
CA ALA A 232 -0.91 2.50 12.32
C ALA A 232 -2.03 3.19 11.54
N VAL A 233 -3.26 2.92 11.94
CA VAL A 233 -4.44 3.66 11.50
C VAL A 233 -4.32 5.12 11.96
N PRO A 234 -4.42 6.12 11.07
CA PRO A 234 -4.36 7.52 11.46
C PRO A 234 -5.52 7.91 12.38
N THR A 235 -5.21 8.62 13.47
CA THR A 235 -6.22 9.18 14.40
C THR A 235 -7.21 10.11 13.70
N GLU A 236 -6.78 10.75 12.61
CA GLU A 236 -7.56 11.66 11.79
C GLU A 236 -8.78 11.00 11.13
N LEU A 237 -8.79 9.67 10.98
CA LEU A 237 -9.98 8.95 10.51
C LEU A 237 -11.17 9.09 11.48
N GLY A 238 -10.92 9.33 12.78
CA GLY A 238 -11.96 9.65 13.75
C GLY A 238 -12.72 10.95 13.46
N GLN A 239 -12.21 11.79 12.56
CA GLN A 239 -12.87 13.02 12.15
C GLN A 239 -13.88 12.83 11.00
N LEU A 240 -14.07 11.61 10.51
CA LEU A 240 -14.97 11.27 9.40
C LEU A 240 -16.38 10.97 9.93
N THR A 241 -17.08 12.00 10.42
CA THR A 241 -18.31 11.84 11.21
C THR A 241 -19.51 11.20 10.49
N VAL A 242 -19.46 11.10 9.16
CA VAL A 242 -20.50 10.45 8.33
C VAL A 242 -20.08 9.07 7.80
N LEU A 243 -18.91 8.59 8.18
CA LEU A 243 -18.37 7.32 7.72
C LEU A 243 -19.17 6.15 8.29
N ASN A 244 -19.75 5.37 7.38
CA ASN A 244 -20.58 4.23 7.71
C ASN A 244 -19.78 2.91 7.67
N GLY A 245 -18.87 2.77 6.70
CA GLY A 245 -18.09 1.55 6.55
C GLY A 245 -16.58 1.83 6.45
N LEU A 246 -15.83 1.29 7.40
CA LEU A 246 -14.38 1.17 7.38
C LEU A 246 -14.01 -0.31 7.30
N ILE A 247 -13.47 -0.73 6.16
CA ILE A 247 -13.08 -2.12 5.90
C ILE A 247 -11.60 -2.14 5.54
N MET A 248 -10.81 -2.85 6.34
CA MET A 248 -9.35 -2.84 6.24
C MET A 248 -8.72 -4.19 6.65
N HIS A 249 -9.54 -5.25 6.67
CA HIS A 249 -9.08 -6.60 6.93
C HIS A 249 -8.08 -7.07 5.86
N SER A 250 -7.32 -8.13 6.14
CA SER A 250 -6.37 -8.70 5.18
C SER A 250 -5.38 -7.64 4.68
N THR A 251 -4.77 -6.94 5.64
CA THR A 251 -3.72 -5.94 5.41
C THR A 251 -2.61 -6.11 6.44
N LYS A 252 -1.49 -5.40 6.27
CA LYS A 252 -0.35 -5.41 7.20
C LYS A 252 -0.38 -4.25 8.19
N ILE A 253 -1.57 -3.67 8.41
CA ILE A 253 -1.77 -2.53 9.32
C ILE A 253 -1.43 -2.99 10.74
N SER A 254 -0.63 -2.19 11.44
CA SER A 254 -0.08 -2.54 12.75
C SER A 254 -0.38 -1.46 13.80
N GLY A 255 0.13 -1.63 15.02
CA GLY A 255 -0.12 -0.67 16.10
C GLY A 255 -1.55 -0.75 16.64
N HIS A 256 -1.99 0.29 17.33
CA HIS A 256 -3.23 0.25 18.11
C HIS A 256 -4.43 0.72 17.29
N VAL A 257 -5.61 0.20 17.62
CA VAL A 257 -6.88 0.79 17.16
C VAL A 257 -7.01 2.19 17.80
N PRO A 258 -7.14 3.29 17.04
CA PRO A 258 -7.28 4.63 17.61
C PRO A 258 -8.60 4.79 18.36
N SER A 259 -8.56 5.42 19.55
CA SER A 259 -9.78 5.70 20.33
C SER A 259 -10.69 6.72 19.63
N GLU A 260 -10.12 7.57 18.77
CA GLU A 260 -10.85 8.54 17.96
C GLU A 260 -11.86 7.89 17.02
N LEU A 261 -11.69 6.61 16.65
CA LEU A 261 -12.70 5.90 15.86
C LEU A 261 -14.04 5.80 16.60
N GLY A 262 -14.06 5.82 17.93
CA GLY A 262 -15.30 5.87 18.73
C GLY A 262 -16.12 7.15 18.55
N LEU A 263 -15.55 8.21 17.97
CA LEU A 263 -16.28 9.44 17.61
C LEU A 263 -17.17 9.27 16.38
N VAL A 264 -16.91 8.24 15.57
CA VAL A 264 -17.61 7.96 14.31
C VAL A 264 -18.87 7.13 14.55
N THR A 265 -19.81 7.70 15.32
CA THR A 265 -21.04 7.02 15.76
C THR A 265 -21.97 6.56 14.63
N THR A 266 -21.74 7.01 13.39
CA THR A 266 -22.44 6.58 12.18
C THR A 266 -21.95 5.24 11.62
N MET A 267 -20.82 4.73 12.11
CA MET A 267 -20.19 3.51 11.63
C MET A 267 -21.06 2.29 11.94
N SER A 268 -21.40 1.51 10.91
CA SER A 268 -22.09 0.23 11.04
C SER A 268 -21.25 -0.96 10.59
N LYS A 269 -20.15 -0.71 9.88
CA LYS A 269 -19.20 -1.74 9.45
C LYS A 269 -17.78 -1.34 9.83
N LEU A 270 -17.20 -2.06 10.77
CA LEU A 270 -15.80 -1.96 11.18
C LEU A 270 -15.17 -3.35 11.09
N LEU A 271 -14.42 -3.60 10.03
CA LEU A 271 -13.78 -4.90 9.79
C LEU A 271 -12.26 -4.77 9.88
N LEU A 272 -11.70 -5.36 10.94
CA LEU A 272 -10.30 -5.22 11.37
C LEU A 272 -9.53 -6.56 11.42
N TYR A 273 -10.21 -7.68 11.15
CA TYR A 273 -9.63 -9.01 11.24
C TYR A 273 -8.49 -9.21 10.23
N ASP A 274 -7.63 -10.20 10.43
CA ASP A 274 -6.49 -10.49 9.54
C ASP A 274 -5.61 -9.24 9.32
N THR A 275 -5.15 -8.67 10.44
CA THR A 275 -4.24 -7.52 10.48
C THR A 275 -3.18 -7.69 11.58
N LEU A 276 -2.18 -6.81 11.62
CA LEU A 276 -1.16 -6.78 12.67
C LEU A 276 -1.52 -5.82 13.81
N LEU A 277 -2.79 -5.42 13.94
CA LEU A 277 -3.27 -4.55 15.00
C LEU A 277 -3.02 -5.19 16.36
N SER A 278 -2.51 -4.40 17.30
CA SER A 278 -2.05 -4.88 18.61
C SER A 278 -2.45 -3.95 19.76
N GLY A 279 -2.20 -4.44 20.98
CA GLY A 279 -2.56 -3.74 22.22
C GLY A 279 -4.06 -3.83 22.53
N PRO A 280 -4.53 -3.14 23.58
CA PRO A 280 -5.91 -3.24 24.03
C PRO A 280 -6.88 -2.52 23.09
N LEU A 281 -8.08 -3.07 22.95
CA LEU A 281 -9.17 -2.41 22.23
C LEU A 281 -9.66 -1.19 23.05
N PRO A 282 -9.75 0.02 22.46
CA PRO A 282 -10.23 1.21 23.18
C PRO A 282 -11.70 1.06 23.61
N SER A 283 -12.01 1.54 24.82
CA SER A 283 -13.39 1.53 25.35
C SER A 283 -14.35 2.39 24.53
N GLU A 284 -13.83 3.38 23.81
CA GLU A 284 -14.54 4.30 22.93
C GLU A 284 -15.19 3.57 21.75
N ILE A 285 -14.67 2.40 21.33
CA ILE A 285 -15.30 1.56 20.30
C ILE A 285 -16.70 1.09 20.73
N GLY A 286 -16.95 0.97 22.04
CA GLY A 286 -18.28 0.68 22.58
C GLY A 286 -19.33 1.74 22.28
N LEU A 287 -18.93 2.98 21.93
CA LEU A 287 -19.83 4.08 21.54
C LEU A 287 -20.43 3.92 20.14
N LEU A 288 -19.92 2.98 19.34
CA LEU A 288 -20.38 2.75 17.98
C LEU A 288 -21.71 1.98 17.99
N THR A 289 -22.81 2.71 18.16
CA THR A 289 -24.17 2.13 18.26
C THR A 289 -24.69 1.55 16.94
N GLY A 290 -24.02 1.86 15.81
CA GLY A 290 -24.36 1.30 14.50
C GLY A 290 -23.77 -0.10 14.24
N LEU A 291 -22.80 -0.55 15.04
CA LEU A 291 -22.16 -1.85 14.84
C LEU A 291 -23.09 -2.99 15.30
N ASN A 292 -23.43 -3.87 14.37
CA ASN A 292 -24.18 -5.09 14.69
C ASN A 292 -23.25 -6.24 15.02
N ASP A 293 -22.11 -6.31 14.34
CA ASP A 293 -21.20 -7.44 14.41
C ASP A 293 -19.75 -6.93 14.32
N MET A 294 -18.85 -7.60 15.03
CA MET A 294 -17.43 -7.25 15.02
C MET A 294 -16.59 -8.52 14.98
N SER A 295 -15.59 -8.56 14.12
CA SER A 295 -14.59 -9.63 14.10
C SER A 295 -13.21 -9.05 14.39
N LEU A 296 -12.52 -9.65 15.35
CA LEU A 296 -11.16 -9.35 15.78
C LEU A 296 -10.22 -10.55 15.56
N GLN A 297 -10.66 -11.51 14.76
CA GLN A 297 -9.86 -12.68 14.42
C GLN A 297 -8.59 -12.32 13.67
N ASP A 298 -7.55 -13.13 13.84
CA ASP A 298 -6.27 -12.97 13.17
C ASP A 298 -5.69 -11.56 13.37
N THR A 299 -5.79 -11.07 14.61
CA THR A 299 -5.14 -9.84 15.06
C THR A 299 -4.19 -10.13 16.22
N GLN A 300 -3.39 -9.14 16.62
CA GLN A 300 -2.53 -9.20 17.81
C GLN A 300 -3.12 -8.38 18.96
N ILE A 301 -4.44 -8.11 18.94
CA ILE A 301 -5.13 -7.34 19.97
C ILE A 301 -5.09 -8.14 21.28
N THR A 302 -4.70 -7.46 22.35
CA THR A 302 -4.50 -8.05 23.69
C THR A 302 -5.46 -7.46 24.72
N GLY A 303 -5.38 -7.94 25.96
CA GLY A 303 -6.22 -7.46 27.05
C GLY A 303 -7.63 -8.06 27.00
N SER A 304 -8.59 -7.39 27.64
CA SER A 304 -9.98 -7.85 27.68
C SER A 304 -10.88 -7.07 26.73
N VAL A 305 -11.95 -7.70 26.26
CA VAL A 305 -13.03 -6.99 25.57
C VAL A 305 -13.59 -5.90 26.51
N PRO A 306 -13.64 -4.62 26.10
CA PRO A 306 -14.13 -3.54 26.96
C PRO A 306 -15.59 -3.72 27.36
N ASP A 307 -15.90 -3.43 28.63
CA ASP A 307 -17.27 -3.49 29.17
C ASP A 307 -18.27 -2.64 28.36
N SER A 308 -17.83 -1.50 27.82
CA SER A 308 -18.64 -0.63 26.96
C SER A 308 -19.10 -1.35 25.68
N LEU A 309 -18.24 -2.20 25.11
CA LEU A 309 -18.55 -2.98 23.91
C LEU A 309 -19.46 -4.17 24.27
N CYS A 310 -19.20 -4.83 25.40
CA CYS A 310 -20.08 -5.86 25.94
C CYS A 310 -21.49 -5.32 26.26
N ALA A 311 -21.59 -4.09 26.77
CA ALA A 311 -22.85 -3.43 27.09
C ALA A 311 -23.57 -2.83 25.86
N ASN A 312 -22.93 -2.77 24.68
CA ASN A 312 -23.51 -2.16 23.49
C ASN A 312 -24.75 -2.93 23.01
N ALA A 313 -25.94 -2.38 23.18
CA ALA A 313 -27.21 -3.07 22.93
C ALA A 313 -27.46 -3.51 21.48
N HIS A 314 -26.73 -2.94 20.51
CA HIS A 314 -26.88 -3.24 19.08
C HIS A 314 -25.93 -4.34 18.61
N LEU A 315 -24.82 -4.55 19.33
CA LEU A 315 -23.84 -5.56 19.00
C LEU A 315 -24.37 -6.95 19.35
N SER A 316 -24.52 -7.78 18.32
CA SER A 316 -25.00 -9.15 18.37
C SER A 316 -23.89 -10.13 18.70
N TRP A 317 -22.68 -9.91 18.16
CA TRP A 317 -21.52 -10.73 18.49
C TRP A 317 -20.17 -10.06 18.24
N ILE A 318 -19.18 -10.58 18.96
CA ILE A 318 -17.76 -10.26 18.80
C ILE A 318 -17.04 -11.58 18.50
N MET A 319 -16.45 -11.70 17.31
CA MET A 319 -15.67 -12.87 16.95
C MET A 319 -14.22 -12.69 17.40
N VAL A 320 -13.72 -13.66 18.13
CA VAL A 320 -12.33 -13.72 18.63
C VAL A 320 -11.69 -15.06 18.29
N ASP A 321 -10.36 -15.11 18.27
CA ASP A 321 -9.62 -16.35 17.99
C ASP A 321 -9.74 -17.37 19.14
N CYS A 322 -9.91 -18.65 18.78
CA CYS A 322 -10.02 -19.76 19.73
C CYS A 322 -9.26 -21.01 19.26
N PRO A 323 -8.53 -21.73 20.16
CA PRO A 323 -8.30 -21.42 21.56
C PRO A 323 -7.34 -20.24 21.74
N PRO A 324 -7.45 -19.47 22.84
CA PRO A 324 -6.62 -18.29 23.06
C PRO A 324 -5.13 -18.68 23.07
N GLY A 325 -4.35 -18.15 22.12
CA GLY A 325 -2.89 -18.13 22.23
C GLY A 325 -2.43 -17.32 23.46
N PRO A 326 -1.13 -17.33 23.81
CA PRO A 326 -0.62 -16.63 25.00
C PRO A 326 -0.85 -15.11 25.01
N PHE A 327 -1.24 -14.52 23.88
CA PHE A 327 -1.57 -13.10 23.72
C PHE A 327 -3.04 -12.84 23.36
N ALA A 328 -3.90 -13.87 23.42
CA ALA A 328 -5.27 -13.74 22.96
C ALA A 328 -6.11 -12.86 23.88
N MET A 329 -7.00 -12.08 23.26
CA MET A 329 -7.93 -11.23 23.95
C MET A 329 -8.85 -12.04 24.87
N GLU A 330 -8.87 -11.69 26.16
CA GLU A 330 -9.80 -12.27 27.12
C GLU A 330 -11.21 -11.78 26.82
N CYS A 331 -12.11 -12.70 26.45
CA CYS A 331 -13.51 -12.34 26.38
C CYS A 331 -14.32 -12.88 27.55
N THR A 332 -14.97 -11.95 28.26
CA THR A 332 -15.71 -12.19 29.49
C THR A 332 -17.22 -12.00 29.34
N CYS A 333 -17.73 -11.61 28.17
CA CYS A 333 -19.16 -11.38 27.93
C CYS A 333 -19.81 -12.36 26.93
N ASP A 334 -21.13 -12.50 27.05
CA ASP A 334 -21.99 -13.43 26.31
C ASP A 334 -22.06 -13.18 24.79
N LYS A 335 -21.65 -11.99 24.35
CA LYS A 335 -21.55 -11.62 22.93
C LYS A 335 -20.36 -12.24 22.22
N CYS A 336 -19.37 -12.73 22.96
CA CYS A 336 -18.22 -13.33 22.31
C CYS A 336 -18.52 -14.70 21.74
N LYS A 337 -18.11 -14.85 20.49
CA LYS A 337 -18.17 -16.10 19.76
C LYS A 337 -16.74 -16.49 19.41
N CYS A 338 -16.46 -17.78 19.54
CA CYS A 338 -15.24 -18.36 19.00
C CYS A 338 -15.40 -18.45 17.49
N GLY A 339 -14.46 -17.83 16.77
CA GLY A 339 -14.34 -18.07 15.34
C GLY A 339 -13.83 -19.47 15.08
N ALA A 340 -13.97 -19.92 13.83
CA ALA A 340 -13.21 -21.09 13.40
C ALA A 340 -11.73 -20.84 13.73
N PRO A 341 -10.98 -21.85 14.19
CA PRO A 341 -9.54 -21.71 14.26
C PRO A 341 -9.12 -21.18 12.90
N SER A 342 -8.36 -20.08 12.89
CA SER A 342 -7.86 -19.53 11.65
C SER A 342 -7.27 -20.67 10.82
N LYS A 343 -7.36 -20.58 9.49
CA LYS A 343 -6.45 -21.37 8.64
C LYS A 343 -5.12 -21.23 9.34
N GLU A 344 -4.59 -22.33 9.87
CA GLU A 344 -3.28 -22.31 10.52
C GLU A 344 -2.47 -21.40 9.62
N LEU A 345 -2.04 -20.25 10.15
CA LEU A 345 -0.93 -19.56 9.55
C LEU A 345 0.02 -20.72 9.31
N PRO A 346 0.28 -21.10 8.04
CA PRO A 346 0.93 -22.38 7.76
C PRO A 346 2.11 -22.42 8.70
N PRO A 347 2.23 -23.42 9.61
CA PRO A 347 2.96 -23.28 10.88
C PRO A 347 4.35 -22.76 10.56
N ALA A 348 4.57 -21.43 10.66
CA ALA A 348 5.46 -20.70 9.73
C ALA A 348 6.10 -21.66 8.72
N GLU A 349 5.38 -22.06 7.66
CA GLU A 349 5.75 -23.28 6.92
C GLU A 349 7.24 -23.30 6.75
N ALA A 350 7.82 -24.32 7.36
CA ALA A 350 9.22 -24.38 7.64
C ALA A 350 9.99 -24.35 6.32
N VAL A 351 10.41 -23.18 5.87
CA VAL A 351 11.77 -23.03 5.41
C VAL A 351 12.63 -23.24 6.64
N LYS A 352 12.80 -24.50 7.08
CA LYS A 352 13.62 -24.93 8.22
C LYS A 352 14.05 -23.78 9.18
N PRO A 353 13.26 -23.46 10.20
CA PRO A 353 13.83 -22.89 11.41
C PRO A 353 13.75 -23.97 12.48
N ALA A 354 14.91 -24.47 12.89
CA ALA A 354 15.00 -25.26 14.12
C ALA A 354 14.61 -24.33 15.29
N SER A 355 13.50 -24.63 15.97
CA SER A 355 13.17 -24.04 17.28
C SER A 355 13.82 -24.85 18.41
N PRO A 356 13.83 -24.37 19.68
CA PRO A 356 13.53 -23.02 20.20
C PRO A 356 14.72 -22.48 21.05
N ALA A 357 14.77 -21.22 21.51
CA ALA A 357 13.99 -20.60 22.59
C ALA A 357 14.60 -19.18 22.83
N GLU A 358 14.11 -18.19 23.57
CA GLU A 358 13.01 -17.96 24.50
C GLU A 358 12.97 -16.44 24.79
N SER A 359 11.84 -15.92 25.29
CA SER A 359 11.60 -14.52 25.64
C SER A 359 11.84 -14.19 27.12
N GLU A 360 12.12 -12.91 27.39
CA GLU A 360 11.75 -12.10 28.57
C GLU A 360 12.44 -12.22 29.94
N SER A 361 12.85 -11.02 30.44
CA SER A 361 12.84 -10.46 31.80
C SER A 361 13.50 -11.18 33.00
N PRO A 362 14.07 -10.43 33.98
CA PRO A 362 14.72 -11.02 35.16
C PRO A 362 13.67 -11.48 36.19
N GLN A 363 13.56 -12.80 36.39
CA GLN A 363 13.18 -13.37 37.69
C GLN A 363 14.08 -14.56 38.04
N THR A 364 14.29 -14.71 39.34
CA THR A 364 15.26 -15.55 40.04
C THR A 364 15.17 -17.05 39.69
N ALA A 365 16.31 -17.73 39.78
CA ALA A 365 16.52 -19.16 39.53
C ALA A 365 15.46 -20.10 40.15
N PRO A 366 15.15 -21.19 39.43
CA PRO A 366 15.67 -22.49 39.84
C PRO A 366 16.77 -22.99 38.87
N GLN A 367 17.49 -24.00 39.33
CA GLN A 367 18.88 -24.29 38.98
C GLN A 367 19.06 -24.95 37.59
N THR A 368 20.22 -24.66 36.97
CA THR A 368 20.95 -25.34 35.87
C THR A 368 20.38 -25.30 34.43
N VAL A 369 21.07 -24.60 33.50
CA VAL A 369 20.92 -24.71 32.01
C VAL A 369 22.28 -24.54 31.31
N GLU A 370 22.56 -25.38 30.30
CA GLU A 370 23.83 -25.49 29.54
C GLU A 370 23.96 -24.48 28.37
N LEU A 371 25.19 -24.10 28.00
CA LEU A 371 25.56 -23.12 26.96
C LEU A 371 25.62 -23.75 25.54
N PHE A 372 24.99 -23.13 24.53
CA PHE A 372 25.08 -23.56 23.12
C PHE A 372 26.29 -22.99 22.36
N ASP A 373 26.85 -23.84 21.48
CA ASP A 373 28.04 -23.64 20.66
C ASP A 373 27.73 -22.93 19.32
N VAL A 374 27.77 -21.59 19.28
CA VAL A 374 27.60 -20.83 18.03
C VAL A 374 28.94 -20.62 17.33
N SER A 375 29.10 -21.19 16.12
CA SER A 375 30.34 -21.13 15.34
C SER A 375 30.34 -20.11 14.20
N THR A 376 29.20 -19.72 13.64
CA THR A 376 29.14 -18.69 12.57
C THR A 376 27.90 -17.82 12.72
N VAL A 377 28.08 -16.51 12.55
CA VAL A 377 27.02 -15.50 12.68
C VAL A 377 27.07 -14.56 11.47
N SER A 378 25.97 -14.44 10.74
CA SER A 378 25.87 -13.53 9.59
C SER A 378 24.69 -12.58 9.77
N LEU A 379 24.98 -11.28 9.80
CA LEU A 379 24.05 -10.18 9.99
C LEU A 379 24.22 -9.12 8.91
N GLY A 380 24.87 -9.46 7.79
CA GLY A 380 25.12 -8.51 6.71
C GLY A 380 23.84 -8.05 5.99
N GLU A 381 23.92 -6.97 5.21
CA GLU A 381 22.83 -6.46 4.33
C GLU A 381 21.52 -6.11 5.05
N ASN A 382 21.65 -5.41 6.17
CA ASN A 382 20.53 -4.98 7.01
C ASN A 382 20.61 -3.47 7.29
N LYS A 383 19.70 -2.95 8.11
CA LYS A 383 19.68 -1.54 8.54
C LYS A 383 20.03 -1.37 10.01
N PHE A 384 20.83 -2.28 10.58
CA PHE A 384 21.18 -2.21 12.00
C PHE A 384 22.04 -1.00 12.30
N THR A 385 21.69 -0.29 13.38
CA THR A 385 22.38 0.92 13.85
C THR A 385 23.02 0.70 15.22
N GLY A 386 23.98 1.53 15.61
CA GLY A 386 24.64 1.44 16.92
C GLY A 386 26.02 0.81 16.86
N THR A 387 26.53 0.27 17.97
CA THR A 387 27.88 -0.34 18.05
C THR A 387 27.82 -1.86 18.18
N VAL A 388 28.89 -2.55 17.81
CA VAL A 388 29.00 -4.00 17.98
C VAL A 388 29.17 -4.33 19.48
N PRO A 389 28.30 -5.15 20.10
CA PRO A 389 28.38 -5.48 21.52
C PRO A 389 29.63 -6.30 21.88
N SER A 390 30.29 -6.00 23.00
CA SER A 390 31.50 -6.73 23.46
C SER A 390 31.19 -8.13 23.99
N GLN A 391 29.93 -8.39 24.32
CA GLN A 391 29.42 -9.66 24.84
C GLN A 391 29.48 -10.79 23.81
N ILE A 392 29.58 -10.49 22.52
CA ILE A 392 29.76 -11.49 21.45
C ILE A 392 31.04 -12.32 21.69
N ALA A 393 32.04 -11.75 22.39
CA ALA A 393 33.26 -12.48 22.76
C ALA A 393 33.05 -13.66 23.73
N GLN A 394 31.86 -13.80 24.32
CA GLN A 394 31.50 -14.96 25.16
C GLN A 394 31.27 -16.24 24.34
N TRP A 395 31.08 -16.11 23.03
CA TRP A 395 30.94 -17.24 22.10
C TRP A 395 32.31 -17.80 21.74
N THR A 396 32.88 -18.62 22.63
CA THR A 396 34.27 -19.10 22.54
C THR A 396 34.55 -20.00 21.35
N LYS A 397 33.51 -20.55 20.70
CA LYS A 397 33.62 -21.36 19.47
C LYS A 397 33.29 -20.60 18.18
N LEU A 398 33.05 -19.29 18.26
CA LEU A 398 32.75 -18.46 17.09
C LEU A 398 33.96 -18.40 16.16
N THR A 399 33.79 -18.81 14.90
CA THR A 399 34.81 -18.83 13.86
C THR A 399 34.63 -17.76 12.80
N ASN A 400 33.39 -17.33 12.54
CA ASN A 400 33.06 -16.39 11.47
C ASN A 400 31.93 -15.42 11.87
N LEU A 401 32.12 -14.13 11.62
CA LEU A 401 31.19 -13.06 11.96
C LEU A 401 31.03 -12.09 10.77
N GLN A 402 29.84 -11.94 10.20
CA GLN A 402 29.58 -11.05 9.07
C GLN A 402 28.64 -9.90 9.47
N LEU A 403 29.07 -8.66 9.27
CA LEU A 403 28.39 -7.43 9.73
C LEU A 403 28.31 -6.34 8.64
N TYR A 404 28.74 -6.64 7.42
CA TYR A 404 28.80 -5.70 6.30
C TYR A 404 27.42 -5.23 5.83
N SER A 405 27.33 -4.14 5.08
CA SER A 405 26.11 -3.52 4.58
C SER A 405 25.08 -3.26 5.69
N ASN A 406 25.52 -2.60 6.76
CA ASN A 406 24.68 -2.11 7.86
C ASN A 406 25.02 -0.65 8.21
N TRP A 407 24.24 -0.03 9.10
CA TRP A 407 24.46 1.35 9.57
C TRP A 407 25.15 1.37 10.95
N LEU A 408 26.06 0.42 11.16
CA LEU A 408 26.82 0.28 12.41
C LEU A 408 27.91 1.35 12.51
N SER A 409 28.30 1.68 13.73
CA SER A 409 29.25 2.74 14.04
C SER A 409 30.25 2.30 15.12
N GLY A 410 31.36 3.02 15.24
CA GLY A 410 32.37 2.74 16.26
C GLY A 410 33.40 1.69 15.83
N SER A 411 33.81 0.82 16.75
CA SER A 411 34.85 -0.19 16.48
C SER A 411 34.40 -1.58 16.92
N VAL A 412 34.88 -2.61 16.21
CA VAL A 412 34.71 -4.00 16.67
C VAL A 412 35.42 -4.16 18.03
N PRO A 413 34.73 -4.64 19.07
CA PRO A 413 35.30 -4.80 20.41
C PRO A 413 36.57 -5.64 20.41
N SER A 414 37.62 -5.16 21.09
CA SER A 414 38.89 -5.88 21.19
C SER A 414 38.78 -7.23 21.91
N SER A 415 37.73 -7.43 22.71
CA SER A 415 37.41 -8.72 23.32
C SER A 415 37.16 -9.82 22.30
N LEU A 416 36.65 -9.49 21.10
CA LEU A 416 36.46 -10.44 20.01
C LEU A 416 37.80 -10.93 19.43
N CYS A 417 38.85 -10.10 19.49
CA CYS A 417 40.18 -10.51 19.03
C CYS A 417 40.80 -11.60 19.90
N ALA A 418 40.28 -11.82 21.12
CA ALA A 418 40.75 -12.84 22.05
C ALA A 418 40.00 -14.19 21.90
N VAL A 419 38.97 -14.26 21.04
CA VAL A 419 38.25 -15.51 20.76
C VAL A 419 39.12 -16.39 19.88
N LYS A 420 39.61 -17.49 20.44
CA LYS A 420 40.68 -18.32 19.87
C LYS A 420 40.33 -18.91 18.49
N GLU A 421 39.07 -19.28 18.29
CA GLU A 421 38.62 -19.93 17.06
C GLU A 421 38.15 -18.91 15.99
N LEU A 422 38.08 -17.62 16.32
CA LEU A 422 37.56 -16.56 15.44
C LEU A 422 38.56 -16.20 14.35
N GLY A 423 38.31 -16.70 13.14
CA GLY A 423 39.21 -16.56 11.98
C GLY A 423 38.76 -15.55 10.93
N ASN A 424 37.51 -15.07 10.98
CA ASN A 424 36.99 -14.15 9.98
C ASN A 424 35.92 -13.20 10.54
N ILE A 425 36.13 -11.88 10.42
CA ILE A 425 35.14 -10.84 10.70
C ILE A 425 34.96 -9.99 9.45
N ARG A 426 33.77 -9.97 8.85
CA ARG A 426 33.45 -9.12 7.68
C ARG A 426 32.74 -7.83 8.09
N VAL A 427 33.30 -6.69 7.74
CA VAL A 427 32.74 -5.34 7.97
C VAL A 427 32.82 -4.50 6.69
N ASP A 428 32.10 -3.38 6.66
CA ASP A 428 32.17 -2.41 5.55
C ASP A 428 33.52 -1.70 5.48
N CYS A 429 33.99 -1.47 4.25
CA CYS A 429 35.28 -0.84 3.95
C CYS A 429 35.13 0.47 3.16
N PRO A 430 36.10 1.39 3.24
CA PRO A 430 36.10 2.62 2.45
C PRO A 430 35.91 2.33 0.95
N PRO A 431 35.16 3.17 0.19
CA PRO A 431 34.77 4.54 0.53
C PRO A 431 33.42 4.69 1.26
N ASP A 432 32.88 3.62 1.87
CA ASP A 432 31.61 3.69 2.60
C ASP A 432 31.67 4.70 3.77
N PRO A 433 30.67 5.59 3.94
CA PRO A 433 30.62 6.54 5.05
C PRO A 433 30.42 5.92 6.44
N TYR A 434 30.04 4.63 6.54
CA TYR A 434 29.74 3.93 7.80
C TYR A 434 30.79 2.86 8.17
N VAL A 435 32.08 3.19 8.03
CA VAL A 435 33.16 2.24 8.36
C VAL A 435 33.23 1.94 9.87
N VAL A 436 33.00 0.68 10.24
CA VAL A 436 33.31 0.16 11.57
C VAL A 436 34.79 -0.18 11.64
N ASN A 437 35.55 0.49 12.51
CA ASN A 437 36.98 0.24 12.66
C ASN A 437 37.23 -1.15 13.27
N CYS A 438 38.09 -1.97 12.66
CA CYS A 438 38.28 -3.37 13.05
C CYS A 438 39.72 -3.62 13.54
N PRO A 439 39.97 -3.63 14.87
CA PRO A 439 41.33 -3.71 15.42
C PRO A 439 41.92 -5.14 15.47
N CYS A 440 41.16 -6.18 15.11
CA CYS A 440 41.64 -7.57 15.12
C CYS A 440 42.47 -7.89 13.87
N TYR A 441 43.76 -7.51 13.89
CA TYR A 441 44.69 -7.72 12.78
C TYR A 441 44.77 -9.20 12.35
N GLY A 442 44.53 -9.45 11.05
CA GLY A 442 44.57 -10.80 10.44
C GLY A 442 43.24 -11.57 10.45
N VAL A 443 42.23 -11.10 11.18
CA VAL A 443 40.90 -11.72 11.29
C VAL A 443 39.85 -10.88 10.54
N CYS A 444 39.99 -9.56 10.56
CA CYS A 444 39.07 -8.66 9.84
C CYS A 444 39.29 -8.69 8.32
N ARG A 445 38.21 -8.77 7.54
CA ARG A 445 38.20 -8.70 6.08
C ARG A 445 37.09 -7.76 5.60
N CYS A 446 37.28 -7.11 4.45
CA CYS A 446 36.21 -6.34 3.82
C CYS A 446 35.10 -7.27 3.31
N GLY A 447 33.84 -6.95 3.62
CA GLY A 447 32.73 -7.41 2.80
C GLY A 447 32.76 -6.60 1.50
N HIS A 448 32.87 -7.26 0.34
CA HIS A 448 32.60 -6.55 -0.92
C HIS A 448 31.09 -6.29 -1.02
N PRO A 449 30.65 -5.18 -1.64
CA PRO A 449 29.27 -5.08 -2.09
C PRO A 449 28.93 -6.17 -3.11
#